data_AF-A0A9Q0UQ62-F1
#
_entry.id   AF-A0A9Q0UQ62-F1
#
_cell.length_a   1.000
_cell.length_b   1.000
_cell.length_c   1.000
_cell.angle_alpha   90.00
_cell.angle_beta   90.00
_cell.angle_gamma   90.00
#
_symmetry.space_group_name_H-M   'P 1'
#
loop_
_entity.id
_entity.type
_entity.pdbx_description
1 polymer ?
#
loop_
_entity_poly.entity_id
_entity_poly.type
_entity_poly.pdbx_seq_one_letter_code
_entity_poly.pdbx_strand_id
1 'polypeptide(L)'
;MGALLSCLQRADNPSLPLTFPSVQLHANEDGENFSMRRTLHKIFSTVYNTASDFSTSILKSCSAEDDETPIRSGQHGVEFLPVGIETVTFSLDHIKQIKSKLGVTLNDVITGTIFLGTRLYMETLSPGSGSANSTSLVLLNTRVFAGYKSIEEMVRPNAELPWGNHFAFLTIPLPKLRDAGAENPLQFVFKAREIIKRKRMSSFAVYLTAKYLQLVSKFRGAQGASKYIHGTMMNTSMGITNVMGPIEQMALASHPVKGLYFVVTGAPQSLMVGVMSYAGKLRVAVMVEKDFIDPRKLKSHIEHAFDLIFKAACSSRTPPLAN
;
A
#
# COMPACT_ATOMS: atom_id res chain seq x y z
N MET A 1 1.29 -12.73 -9.88
CA MET A 1 2.67 -12.89 -9.32
C MET A 1 3.05 -14.34 -9.10
N GLY A 2 2.34 -15.12 -8.27
CA GLY A 2 2.75 -16.50 -7.98
C GLY A 2 2.99 -17.40 -9.20
N ALA A 3 2.15 -17.27 -10.24
CA ALA A 3 2.34 -17.98 -11.52
C ALA A 3 3.62 -17.58 -12.23
N LEU A 4 3.84 -16.27 -12.40
CA LEU A 4 5.03 -15.73 -13.04
C LEU A 4 6.31 -16.24 -12.37
N LEU A 5 6.34 -16.26 -11.03
CA LEU A 5 7.50 -16.70 -10.26
C LEU A 5 7.76 -18.20 -10.40
N SER A 6 6.75 -19.02 -10.71
CA SER A 6 6.95 -20.46 -10.94
C SER A 6 7.71 -20.77 -12.23
N CYS A 7 7.75 -19.81 -13.18
CA CYS A 7 8.51 -19.92 -14.42
C CYS A 7 9.97 -19.44 -14.27
N LEU A 8 10.36 -18.97 -13.08
CA LEU A 8 11.66 -18.38 -12.81
C LEU A 8 12.44 -19.25 -11.83
N GLN A 9 13.75 -19.29 -12.03
CA GLN A 9 14.67 -20.04 -11.18
C GLN A 9 15.59 -19.09 -10.43
N ARG A 10 16.22 -19.57 -9.37
CA ARG A 10 17.32 -18.85 -8.72
C ARG A 10 18.51 -18.72 -9.67
N ALA A 11 19.08 -17.52 -9.77
CA ALA A 11 20.21 -17.26 -10.64
C ALA A 11 21.52 -17.88 -10.13
N ASP A 12 21.66 -18.00 -8.81
CA ASP A 12 22.84 -18.56 -8.15
C ASP A 12 22.81 -20.10 -8.12
N ASN A 13 21.64 -20.69 -7.87
CA ASN A 13 21.46 -22.13 -7.92
C ASN A 13 20.03 -22.51 -8.38
N PRO A 14 19.83 -22.89 -9.65
CA PRO A 14 18.53 -23.24 -10.21
C PRO A 14 17.82 -24.42 -9.52
N SER A 15 18.54 -25.28 -8.79
CA SER A 15 17.94 -26.41 -8.10
C SER A 15 17.26 -26.02 -6.78
N LEU A 16 17.47 -24.80 -6.29
CA LEU A 16 16.90 -24.30 -5.05
C LEU A 16 15.65 -23.46 -5.31
N PRO A 17 14.61 -23.55 -4.45
CA PRO A 17 13.43 -22.71 -4.57
C PRO A 17 13.75 -21.25 -4.19
N LEU A 18 12.93 -20.33 -4.72
CA LEU A 18 12.95 -18.92 -4.31
C LEU A 18 12.49 -18.76 -2.87
N THR A 19 13.15 -17.90 -2.10
CA THR A 19 12.75 -17.59 -0.73
C THR A 19 12.17 -16.19 -0.64
N PHE A 20 11.29 -15.99 0.34
CA PHE A 20 10.58 -14.73 0.56
C PHE A 20 10.77 -14.31 2.02
N PRO A 21 10.78 -13.00 2.32
CA PRO A 21 10.85 -12.52 3.68
C PRO A 21 9.71 -13.12 4.52
N SER A 22 10.05 -13.69 5.68
CA SER A 22 9.05 -14.15 6.64
C SER A 22 8.51 -12.95 7.40
N VAL A 23 7.19 -12.87 7.52
CA VAL A 23 6.54 -11.91 8.42
C VAL A 23 6.49 -12.56 9.79
N GLN A 24 7.40 -12.19 10.69
CA GLN A 24 7.24 -12.52 12.11
C GLN A 24 6.03 -11.74 12.62
N LEU A 25 4.94 -12.45 12.90
CA LEU A 25 3.86 -11.93 13.74
C LEU A 25 4.45 -11.82 15.14
N HIS A 26 4.94 -10.63 15.50
CA HIS A 26 5.17 -10.34 16.90
C HIS A 26 3.81 -10.32 17.59
N ALA A 27 3.47 -11.43 18.25
CA ALA A 27 2.54 -11.38 19.36
C ALA A 27 3.22 -10.49 20.40
N ASN A 28 2.77 -9.25 20.52
CA ASN A 28 3.08 -8.48 21.72
C ASN A 28 2.39 -9.21 22.87
N GLU A 29 3.14 -10.05 23.58
CA GLU A 29 2.83 -10.41 24.96
C GLU A 29 3.13 -9.18 25.83
N ASP A 30 2.40 -8.10 25.60
CA ASP A 30 2.34 -7.02 26.58
C ASP A 30 1.54 -7.59 27.75
N GLY A 31 2.23 -7.91 28.85
CA GLY A 31 1.61 -8.28 30.12
C GLY A 31 0.70 -7.16 30.59
N GLU A 32 -0.57 -7.19 30.18
CA GLU A 32 -1.52 -6.13 30.51
C GLU A 32 -2.00 -6.27 31.95
N ASN A 33 -1.63 -5.28 32.78
CA ASN A 33 -2.35 -4.99 34.01
C ASN A 33 -3.79 -4.58 33.64
N PHE A 34 -4.74 -5.48 33.88
CA PHE A 34 -6.15 -5.34 33.53
C PHE A 34 -6.81 -4.19 34.29
N SER A 35 -7.07 -3.07 33.61
CA SER A 35 -7.94 -2.00 34.11
C SER A 35 -9.25 -1.99 33.30
N MET A 36 -10.35 -2.30 33.97
CA MET A 36 -11.69 -2.40 33.37
C MET A 36 -12.09 -1.16 32.55
N ARG A 37 -11.69 0.05 33.01
CA ARG A 37 -11.92 1.32 32.29
C ARG A 37 -11.17 1.39 30.96
N ARG A 38 -9.93 0.90 30.90
CA ARG A 38 -9.14 0.84 29.67
C ARG A 38 -9.74 -0.16 28.68
N THR A 39 -10.21 -1.32 29.17
CA THR A 39 -10.88 -2.33 28.35
C THR A 39 -12.17 -1.79 27.73
N LEU A 40 -13.02 -1.12 28.51
CA LEU A 40 -14.25 -0.50 28.00
C LEU A 40 -13.94 0.57 26.94
N HIS A 41 -12.98 1.47 27.21
CA HIS A 41 -12.57 2.48 26.22
C HIS A 41 -12.05 1.83 24.92
N LYS A 42 -11.25 0.77 25.00
CA LYS A 42 -10.78 0.01 23.83
C LYS A 42 -11.97 -0.57 23.05
N ILE A 43 -12.97 -1.15 23.71
CA ILE A 43 -14.17 -1.70 23.05
C ILE A 43 -14.94 -0.58 22.33
N PHE A 44 -15.29 0.51 23.03
CA PHE A 44 -16.02 1.62 22.43
C PHE A 44 -15.28 2.25 21.25
N SER A 45 -13.98 2.49 21.40
CA SER A 45 -13.15 3.01 20.32
C SER A 45 -13.12 2.06 19.12
N THR A 46 -13.06 0.74 19.34
CA THR A 46 -13.07 -0.26 18.28
C THR A 46 -14.42 -0.30 17.54
N VAL A 47 -15.54 -0.23 18.27
CA VAL A 47 -16.88 -0.16 17.67
C VAL A 47 -17.05 1.11 16.85
N TYR A 48 -16.68 2.26 17.41
CA TYR A 48 -16.75 3.56 16.73
C TYR A 48 -15.88 3.56 15.46
N ASN A 49 -14.62 3.13 15.56
CA ASN A 49 -13.70 3.06 14.43
C ASN A 49 -14.22 2.10 13.34
N THR A 50 -14.75 0.95 13.74
CA THR A 50 -15.33 -0.04 12.81
C THR A 50 -16.52 0.55 12.06
N ALA A 51 -17.47 1.17 12.77
CA ALA A 51 -18.64 1.79 12.15
C ALA A 51 -18.24 2.95 11.24
N SER A 52 -17.35 3.83 11.70
CA SER A 52 -16.85 4.98 10.93
C SER A 52 -16.12 4.54 9.65
N ASP A 53 -15.16 3.62 9.76
CA ASP A 53 -14.42 3.12 8.61
C ASP A 53 -15.30 2.35 7.62
N PHE A 54 -16.24 1.54 8.11
CA PHE A 54 -17.17 0.79 7.25
C PHE A 54 -18.10 1.74 6.50
N SER A 55 -18.74 2.68 7.20
CA SER A 55 -19.59 3.70 6.58
C SER A 55 -18.82 4.55 5.56
N THR A 56 -17.58 4.94 5.89
CA THR A 56 -16.71 5.67 4.96
C THR A 56 -16.39 4.83 3.72
N SER A 57 -16.13 3.52 3.88
CA SER A 57 -15.89 2.60 2.75
C SER A 57 -17.11 2.49 1.83
N ILE A 58 -18.32 2.42 2.41
CA ILE A 58 -19.57 2.38 1.63
C ILE A 58 -19.80 3.72 0.92
N LEU A 59 -19.67 4.85 1.63
CA LEU A 59 -19.84 6.19 1.05
C LEU A 59 -18.84 6.44 -0.09
N LYS A 60 -17.57 6.06 0.12
CA LYS A 60 -16.52 6.16 -0.90
C LYS A 60 -16.83 5.31 -2.12
N SER A 61 -17.51 4.17 -1.99
CA SER A 61 -17.95 3.38 -3.15
C SER A 61 -19.11 4.00 -3.93
N CYS A 62 -19.99 4.74 -3.25
CA CYS A 62 -21.23 5.23 -3.84
C CYS A 62 -21.15 6.65 -4.41
N SER A 63 -20.63 7.62 -3.64
CA SER A 63 -20.79 9.05 -3.99
C SER A 63 -19.77 10.01 -3.38
N ALA A 64 -18.92 9.57 -2.45
CA ALA A 64 -17.95 10.45 -1.80
C ALA A 64 -16.66 10.57 -2.64
N GLU A 65 -16.74 11.20 -3.80
CA GLU A 65 -15.58 11.47 -4.66
C GLU A 65 -14.54 12.37 -3.98
N ASP A 66 -13.27 12.12 -4.25
CA ASP A 66 -12.18 13.04 -3.90
C ASP A 66 -12.17 14.26 -4.83
N ASP A 67 -11.52 15.34 -4.39
CA ASP A 67 -11.37 16.57 -5.17
C ASP A 67 -10.62 16.28 -6.49
N GLU A 68 -10.94 17.01 -7.56
CA GLU A 68 -10.10 17.06 -8.75
C GLU A 68 -8.78 17.75 -8.42
N THR A 69 -7.68 17.12 -8.78
CA THR A 69 -6.32 17.54 -8.39
C THR A 69 -5.32 17.16 -9.47
N PRO A 70 -4.05 17.64 -9.42
CA PRO A 70 -3.01 17.23 -10.38
C PRO A 70 -2.71 15.72 -10.41
N ILE A 71 -3.33 14.91 -9.54
CA ILE A 71 -3.19 13.45 -9.51
C ILE A 71 -4.52 12.70 -9.75
N ARG A 72 -5.64 13.42 -9.90
CA ARG A 72 -6.97 12.86 -10.18
C ARG A 72 -7.69 13.76 -11.17
N SER A 73 -7.85 13.30 -12.41
CA SER A 73 -8.51 14.05 -13.48
C SER A 73 -10.03 14.12 -13.32
N GLY A 74 -10.64 13.17 -12.60
CA GLY A 74 -12.11 13.05 -12.51
C GLY A 74 -12.77 12.54 -13.80
N GLN A 75 -12.01 12.27 -14.85
CA GLN A 75 -12.53 11.81 -16.12
C GLN A 75 -13.11 10.40 -16.00
N HIS A 76 -14.27 10.17 -16.63
CA HIS A 76 -14.85 8.84 -16.72
C HIS A 76 -14.07 7.98 -17.74
N GLY A 77 -13.82 6.72 -17.41
CA GLY A 77 -13.13 5.79 -18.31
C GLY A 77 -11.61 5.94 -18.34
N VAL A 78 -11.00 6.51 -17.30
CA VAL A 78 -9.53 6.62 -17.15
C VAL A 78 -8.83 5.27 -17.24
N GLU A 79 -9.50 4.18 -16.86
CA GLU A 79 -9.00 2.81 -16.98
C GLU A 79 -8.73 2.37 -18.44
N PHE A 80 -9.29 3.07 -19.43
CA PHE A 80 -9.11 2.80 -20.85
C PHE A 80 -8.14 3.77 -21.53
N LEU A 81 -7.69 4.81 -20.82
CA LEU A 81 -6.78 5.80 -21.36
C LEU A 81 -5.34 5.26 -21.41
N PRO A 82 -4.50 5.78 -22.31
CA PRO A 82 -3.08 5.46 -22.33
C PRO A 82 -2.41 5.80 -21.00
N VAL A 83 -1.41 5.00 -20.61
CA VAL A 83 -0.66 5.21 -19.36
C VAL A 83 0.80 5.52 -19.61
N GLY A 84 1.38 6.38 -18.78
CA GLY A 84 2.82 6.57 -18.63
C GLY A 84 3.33 5.77 -17.44
N ILE A 85 4.52 5.18 -17.55
CA ILE A 85 5.15 4.45 -16.44
C ILE A 85 6.57 4.95 -16.25
N GLU A 86 6.88 5.33 -15.02
CA GLU A 86 8.24 5.59 -14.57
C GLU A 86 8.60 4.67 -13.42
N THR A 87 9.89 4.38 -13.28
CA THR A 87 10.38 3.48 -12.22
C THR A 87 11.44 4.15 -11.37
N VAL A 88 11.40 3.84 -10.08
CA VAL A 88 12.39 4.24 -9.08
C VAL A 88 12.84 3.02 -8.29
N THR A 89 14.09 3.06 -7.85
CA THR A 89 14.69 1.99 -7.04
C THR A 89 15.28 2.59 -5.78
N PHE A 90 14.87 2.07 -4.63
CA PHE A 90 15.42 2.45 -3.34
C PHE A 90 16.25 1.30 -2.75
N SER A 91 17.29 1.65 -2.00
CA SER A 91 18.05 0.68 -1.20
C SER A 91 17.18 0.19 -0.04
N LEU A 92 16.98 -1.13 0.11
CA LEU A 92 16.27 -1.64 1.28
C LEU A 92 17.03 -1.35 2.57
N ASP A 93 18.36 -1.23 2.53
CA ASP A 93 19.16 -0.98 3.73
C ASP A 93 18.95 0.44 4.26
N HIS A 94 18.82 1.44 3.38
CA HIS A 94 18.44 2.79 3.79
C HIS A 94 17.02 2.82 4.39
N ILE A 95 16.08 2.09 3.81
CA ILE A 95 14.71 2.00 4.36
C ILE A 95 14.71 1.28 5.72
N LYS A 96 15.50 0.21 5.87
CA LYS A 96 15.69 -0.48 7.16
C LYS A 96 16.33 0.44 8.20
N GLN A 97 17.25 1.32 7.81
CA GLN A 97 17.85 2.29 8.72
C GLN A 97 16.80 3.29 9.24
N ILE A 98 15.97 3.86 8.35
CA ILE A 98 14.83 4.71 8.74
C ILE A 98 13.88 3.94 9.66
N LYS A 99 13.51 2.72 9.27
CA LYS A 99 12.64 1.82 10.05
C LYS A 99 13.14 1.68 11.49
N SER A 100 14.41 1.34 11.67
CA SER A 100 15.03 1.15 12.98
C SER A 100 15.10 2.44 13.79
N LYS A 101 15.43 3.58 13.16
CA LYS A 101 15.51 4.89 13.83
C LYS A 101 14.16 5.40 14.34
N LEU A 102 13.09 5.16 13.57
CA LEU A 102 11.75 5.66 13.90
C LEU A 102 10.88 4.63 14.64
N GLY A 103 11.32 3.38 14.77
CA GLY A 103 10.54 2.29 15.36
C GLY A 103 9.24 1.98 14.58
N VAL A 104 9.29 2.05 13.25
CA VAL A 104 8.15 1.86 12.32
C VAL A 104 8.34 0.60 11.45
N THR A 105 7.47 0.35 10.46
CA THR A 105 7.64 -0.73 9.47
C THR A 105 8.15 -0.22 8.12
N LEU A 106 8.67 -1.11 7.26
CA LEU A 106 9.08 -0.76 5.89
C LEU A 106 7.91 -0.15 5.08
N ASN A 107 6.71 -0.70 5.27
CA ASN A 107 5.50 -0.24 4.60
C ASN A 107 5.12 1.19 5.03
N ASP A 108 5.31 1.53 6.31
CA ASP A 108 5.04 2.88 6.80
C ASP A 108 6.00 3.90 6.16
N VAL A 109 7.29 3.55 6.06
CA VAL A 109 8.30 4.42 5.45
C VAL A 109 8.00 4.67 3.97
N ILE A 110 7.78 3.61 3.18
CA ILE A 110 7.53 3.78 1.74
C ILE A 110 6.19 4.46 1.47
N THR A 111 5.14 4.13 2.24
CA THR A 111 3.83 4.78 2.09
C THR A 111 3.92 6.26 2.42
N GLY A 112 4.60 6.62 3.53
CA GLY A 112 4.85 8.01 3.89
C GLY A 112 5.67 8.76 2.84
N THR A 113 6.67 8.11 2.26
CA THR A 113 7.50 8.66 1.16
C THR A 113 6.64 8.97 -0.07
N ILE A 114 5.82 8.01 -0.50
CA ILE A 114 4.92 8.18 -1.65
C ILE A 114 3.92 9.30 -1.37
N PHE A 115 3.31 9.35 -0.18
CA PHE A 115 2.37 10.40 0.19
C PHE A 115 3.02 11.78 0.19
N LEU A 116 4.19 11.94 0.80
CA LEU A 116 4.91 13.22 0.81
C LEU A 116 5.28 13.64 -0.62
N GLY A 117 5.89 12.76 -1.41
CA GLY A 117 6.26 13.06 -2.79
C GLY A 117 5.07 13.44 -3.65
N THR A 118 3.94 12.76 -3.47
CA THR A 118 2.68 13.08 -4.15
C THR A 118 2.16 14.46 -3.74
N ARG A 119 2.15 14.80 -2.44
CA ARG A 119 1.74 16.12 -1.97
C ARG A 119 2.64 17.25 -2.46
N LEU A 120 3.96 17.04 -2.49
CA LEU A 120 4.90 18.01 -3.02
C LEU A 120 4.71 18.23 -4.53
N TYR A 121 4.44 17.16 -5.29
CA TYR A 121 4.11 17.25 -6.71
C TYR A 121 2.82 18.06 -6.94
N MET A 122 1.76 17.76 -6.20
CA MET A 122 0.49 18.49 -6.26
C MET A 122 0.70 19.99 -5.99
N GLU A 123 1.36 20.32 -4.88
CA GLU A 123 1.61 21.71 -4.48
C GLU A 123 2.45 22.48 -5.51
N THR A 124 3.41 21.80 -6.15
CA THR A 124 4.27 22.40 -7.17
C THR A 124 3.52 22.71 -8.47
N LEU A 125 2.60 21.83 -8.89
CA LEU A 125 1.83 22.05 -10.12
C LEU A 125 0.64 22.99 -9.92
N SER A 126 0.00 22.92 -8.77
CA SER A 126 -1.14 23.77 -8.42
C SER A 126 -1.03 24.15 -6.94
N PRO A 127 -0.51 25.35 -6.63
CA PRO A 127 -0.41 25.83 -5.25
C PRO A 127 -1.73 25.71 -4.49
N GLY A 128 -1.67 25.23 -3.25
CA GLY A 128 -2.83 24.92 -2.40
C GLY A 128 -3.39 23.51 -2.57
N SER A 129 -3.13 22.82 -3.68
CA SER A 129 -3.65 21.47 -3.91
C SER A 129 -2.99 20.40 -3.01
N GLY A 130 -1.83 20.69 -2.39
CA GLY A 130 -1.23 19.84 -1.36
C GLY A 130 -2.10 19.66 -0.10
N SER A 131 -3.17 20.44 0.04
CA SER A 131 -4.18 20.31 1.11
C SER A 131 -5.53 19.79 0.64
N ALA A 132 -5.69 19.49 -0.64
CA ALA A 132 -6.93 18.95 -1.20
C ALA A 132 -7.27 17.57 -0.61
N ASN A 133 -8.57 17.23 -0.59
CA ASN A 133 -9.03 15.94 -0.12
C ASN A 133 -8.63 14.89 -1.15
N SER A 134 -7.71 14.01 -0.75
CA SER A 134 -7.21 12.93 -1.58
C SER A 134 -7.11 11.68 -0.74
N THR A 135 -7.56 10.57 -1.30
CA THR A 135 -7.60 9.26 -0.68
C THR A 135 -6.77 8.28 -1.50
N SER A 136 -5.90 7.55 -0.82
CA SER A 136 -5.17 6.41 -1.38
C SER A 136 -5.91 5.12 -1.05
N LEU A 137 -6.09 4.28 -2.06
CA LEU A 137 -6.52 2.90 -1.90
C LEU A 137 -5.29 2.02 -1.70
N VAL A 138 -5.03 1.61 -0.46
CA VAL A 138 -3.90 0.72 -0.13
C VAL A 138 -4.38 -0.72 -0.15
N LEU A 139 -3.79 -1.53 -1.02
CA LEU A 139 -4.12 -2.95 -1.15
C LEU A 139 -3.36 -3.76 -0.10
N LEU A 140 -4.11 -4.50 0.71
CA LEU A 140 -3.59 -5.47 1.65
C LEU A 140 -3.73 -6.87 1.07
N ASN A 141 -2.62 -7.61 1.02
CA ASN A 141 -2.70 -9.05 0.82
C ASN A 141 -3.34 -9.69 2.07
N THR A 142 -4.45 -10.40 1.89
CA THR A 142 -5.20 -11.06 2.98
C THR A 142 -4.83 -12.52 3.15
N ARG A 143 -3.90 -13.04 2.34
CA ARG A 143 -3.31 -14.36 2.62
C ARG A 143 -2.50 -14.27 3.90
N VAL A 144 -3.02 -14.87 4.97
CA VAL A 144 -2.30 -15.04 6.23
C VAL A 144 -1.25 -16.13 6.00
N PHE A 145 -0.01 -15.79 5.64
CA PHE A 145 1.06 -16.80 5.61
C PHE A 145 2.49 -16.26 5.81
N ALA A 146 3.33 -17.15 6.33
CA ALA A 146 4.77 -17.07 6.46
C ALA A 146 5.50 -17.74 5.27
N GLY A 147 5.34 -17.22 4.04
CA GLY A 147 6.07 -17.73 2.86
C GLY A 147 5.30 -17.80 1.53
N TYR A 148 5.91 -18.46 0.54
CA TYR A 148 5.35 -18.68 -0.80
C TYR A 148 4.69 -20.07 -0.89
N LYS A 149 3.59 -20.16 -1.66
CA LYS A 149 2.90 -21.41 -1.99
C LYS A 149 2.99 -21.64 -3.50
N SER A 150 3.33 -22.86 -3.90
CA SER A 150 3.40 -23.24 -5.32
C SER A 150 2.01 -23.24 -5.97
N ILE A 151 1.93 -23.07 -7.30
CA ILE A 151 0.65 -23.20 -8.03
C ILE A 151 0.05 -24.58 -7.77
N GLU A 152 0.88 -25.62 -7.82
CA GLU A 152 0.47 -27.00 -7.64
C GLU A 152 -0.24 -27.21 -6.29
N GLU A 153 0.28 -26.63 -5.20
CA GLU A 153 -0.39 -26.67 -3.90
C GLU A 153 -1.73 -25.91 -3.90
N MET A 154 -1.80 -24.77 -4.59
CA MET A 154 -2.99 -23.89 -4.58
C MET A 154 -4.16 -24.40 -5.44
N VAL A 155 -3.91 -25.29 -6.40
CA VAL A 155 -4.97 -25.85 -7.27
C VAL A 155 -5.50 -27.19 -6.78
N ARG A 156 -4.89 -27.79 -5.74
CA ARG A 156 -5.36 -29.04 -5.16
C ARG A 156 -6.78 -28.88 -4.59
N PRO A 157 -7.65 -29.92 -4.68
CA PRO A 157 -8.93 -29.92 -4.01
C PRO A 157 -8.77 -29.63 -2.52
N ASN A 158 -9.63 -28.77 -1.97
CA ASN A 158 -9.58 -28.34 -0.56
C ASN A 158 -8.26 -27.70 -0.12
N ALA A 159 -7.52 -27.08 -1.05
CA ALA A 159 -6.37 -26.27 -0.69
C ALA A 159 -6.77 -25.21 0.35
N GLU A 160 -6.05 -25.14 1.47
CA GLU A 160 -6.26 -24.15 2.52
C GLU A 160 -6.23 -22.72 1.96
N LEU A 161 -5.44 -22.50 0.91
CA LEU A 161 -5.28 -21.25 0.18
C LEU A 161 -5.47 -21.49 -1.32
N PRO A 162 -6.71 -21.42 -1.83
CA PRO A 162 -6.98 -21.70 -3.22
C PRO A 162 -6.35 -20.66 -4.15
N TRP A 163 -6.12 -21.07 -5.40
CA TRP A 163 -5.64 -20.19 -6.45
C TRP A 163 -6.54 -18.97 -6.64
N GLY A 164 -5.93 -17.78 -6.77
CA GLY A 164 -6.65 -16.52 -6.97
C GLY A 164 -6.17 -15.36 -6.11
N ASN A 165 -6.56 -14.14 -6.48
CA ASN A 165 -6.18 -12.92 -5.76
C ASN A 165 -7.01 -12.79 -4.49
N HIS A 166 -6.32 -12.74 -3.34
CA HIS A 166 -6.94 -12.53 -2.03
C HIS A 166 -6.38 -11.24 -1.46
N PHE A 167 -7.14 -10.16 -1.59
CA PHE A 167 -6.76 -8.86 -1.06
C PHE A 167 -7.96 -8.15 -0.45
N ALA A 168 -7.67 -7.14 0.34
CA ALA A 168 -8.62 -6.14 0.82
C ALA A 168 -8.12 -4.75 0.48
N PHE A 169 -9.03 -3.78 0.47
CA PHE A 169 -8.68 -2.38 0.30
C PHE A 169 -8.77 -1.64 1.62
N LEU A 170 -7.77 -0.80 1.90
CA LEU A 170 -7.86 0.24 2.92
C LEU A 170 -7.95 1.59 2.23
N THR A 171 -9.00 2.34 2.53
CA THR A 171 -9.11 3.75 2.14
C THR A 171 -8.33 4.60 3.14
N ILE A 172 -7.24 5.23 2.71
CA ILE A 172 -6.33 6.00 3.55
C ILE A 172 -6.31 7.45 3.04
N PRO A 173 -6.80 8.43 3.81
CA PRO A 173 -6.66 9.83 3.41
C PRO A 173 -5.17 10.20 3.39
N LEU A 174 -4.72 10.85 2.32
CA LEU A 174 -3.36 11.38 2.25
C LEU A 174 -3.24 12.49 3.29
N PRO A 175 -2.23 12.46 4.19
CA PRO A 175 -1.95 13.57 5.07
C PRO A 175 -1.82 14.87 4.28
N LYS A 176 -2.49 15.93 4.73
CA LYS A 176 -2.41 17.26 4.11
C LYS A 176 -1.05 17.87 4.42
N LEU A 177 -0.46 18.58 3.45
CA LEU A 177 0.87 19.17 3.60
C LEU A 177 0.93 20.20 4.73
N ARG A 178 -0.13 21.00 4.90
CA ARG A 178 -0.25 21.98 6.00
C ARG A 178 -0.35 21.30 7.37
N ASP A 179 -1.21 20.28 7.50
CA ASP A 179 -1.46 19.61 8.77
C ASP A 179 -0.33 18.67 9.19
N ALA A 180 0.43 18.13 8.24
CA ALA A 180 1.59 17.30 8.52
C ALA A 180 2.80 18.11 9.00
N GLY A 181 2.70 19.44 9.05
CA GLY A 181 3.82 20.33 9.33
C GLY A 181 4.82 20.21 8.19
N ALA A 182 4.71 21.08 7.19
CA ALA A 182 5.58 21.08 5.99
C ALA A 182 7.09 21.02 6.32
N GLU A 183 7.47 21.44 7.53
CA GLU A 183 8.84 21.41 8.05
C GLU A 183 9.34 20.01 8.46
N ASN A 184 8.47 19.07 8.82
CA ASN A 184 8.89 17.75 9.30
C ASN A 184 8.42 16.60 8.37
N PRO A 185 9.27 16.13 7.45
CA PRO A 185 8.92 15.07 6.50
C PRO A 185 8.58 13.73 7.19
N LEU A 186 9.03 13.51 8.43
CA LEU A 186 8.76 12.28 9.19
C LEU A 186 7.28 12.15 9.60
N GLN A 187 6.55 13.26 9.68
CA GLN A 187 5.13 13.25 10.04
C GLN A 187 4.29 12.44 9.04
N PHE A 188 4.66 12.42 7.76
CA PHE A 188 3.99 11.58 6.77
C PHE A 188 4.16 10.09 7.07
N VAL A 189 5.32 9.67 7.55
CA VAL A 189 5.59 8.27 7.96
C VAL A 189 4.77 7.93 9.21
N PHE A 190 4.76 8.81 10.21
CA PHE A 190 4.02 8.57 11.45
C PHE A 190 2.50 8.55 11.23
N LYS A 191 1.95 9.50 10.46
CA LYS A 191 0.51 9.52 10.13
C LYS A 191 0.10 8.33 9.29
N ALA A 192 0.92 7.92 8.32
CA ALA A 192 0.67 6.69 7.56
C ALA A 192 0.60 5.47 8.49
N ARG A 193 1.58 5.32 9.39
CA ARG A 193 1.60 4.25 10.41
C ARG A 193 0.36 4.29 11.28
N GLU A 194 -0.01 5.46 11.81
CA GLU A 194 -1.15 5.62 12.70
C GLU A 194 -2.44 5.16 12.03
N ILE A 195 -2.73 5.65 10.82
CA ILE A 195 -3.95 5.31 10.09
C ILE A 195 -3.97 3.83 9.72
N ILE A 196 -2.85 3.28 9.22
CA ILE A 196 -2.75 1.86 8.83
C ILE A 196 -2.93 0.98 10.07
N LYS A 197 -2.23 1.26 11.17
CA LYS A 197 -2.33 0.49 12.42
C LYS A 197 -3.76 0.53 12.96
N ARG A 198 -4.39 1.70 13.00
CA ARG A 198 -5.79 1.87 13.43
C ARG A 198 -6.74 1.04 12.58
N LYS A 199 -6.62 1.10 11.25
CA LYS A 199 -7.48 0.34 10.32
C LYS A 199 -7.25 -1.16 10.35
N ARG A 200 -6.05 -1.63 10.70
CA ARG A 200 -5.73 -3.07 10.79
C ARG A 200 -6.04 -3.68 12.15
N MET A 201 -5.81 -2.96 13.25
CA MET A 201 -5.90 -3.51 14.61
C MET A 201 -7.14 -3.06 15.38
N SER A 202 -7.66 -1.88 15.09
CA SER A 202 -8.73 -1.24 15.87
C SER A 202 -10.03 -1.08 15.07
N SER A 203 -10.17 -1.82 13.97
CA SER A 203 -11.31 -1.76 13.09
C SER A 203 -11.55 -3.12 12.44
N PHE A 204 -12.79 -3.62 12.54
CA PHE A 204 -13.23 -4.81 11.81
C PHE A 204 -13.83 -4.45 10.43
N ALA A 205 -13.69 -3.18 10.00
CA ALA A 205 -14.32 -2.68 8.77
C ALA A 205 -13.91 -3.48 7.53
N VAL A 206 -12.66 -3.92 7.43
CA VAL A 206 -12.19 -4.77 6.32
C VAL A 206 -13.01 -6.06 6.20
N TYR A 207 -13.28 -6.71 7.33
CA TYR A 207 -14.09 -7.93 7.37
C TYR A 207 -15.55 -7.64 7.02
N LEU A 208 -16.12 -6.54 7.55
CA LEU A 208 -17.48 -6.12 7.22
C LEU A 208 -17.64 -5.77 5.74
N THR A 209 -16.69 -5.05 5.15
CA THR A 209 -16.68 -4.74 3.71
C THR A 209 -16.56 -6.01 2.88
N ALA A 210 -15.74 -6.98 3.29
CA ALA A 210 -15.65 -8.27 2.59
C ALA A 210 -16.98 -9.04 2.65
N LYS A 211 -17.64 -9.09 3.82
CA LYS A 211 -18.96 -9.69 3.98
C LYS A 211 -20.04 -8.97 3.19
N TYR A 212 -20.02 -7.65 3.20
CA TYR A 212 -20.90 -6.83 2.38
C TYR A 212 -20.73 -7.14 0.89
N LEU A 213 -19.49 -7.22 0.40
CA LEU A 213 -19.21 -7.56 -0.99
C LEU A 213 -19.67 -8.98 -1.34
N GLN A 214 -19.52 -9.96 -0.44
CA GLN A 214 -20.09 -11.31 -0.61
C GLN A 214 -21.61 -11.28 -0.74
N LEU A 215 -22.30 -10.48 0.10
CA LEU A 215 -23.76 -10.31 0.02
C LEU A 215 -24.17 -9.64 -1.28
N VAL A 216 -23.49 -8.55 -1.68
CA VAL A 216 -23.73 -7.87 -2.96
C VAL A 216 -23.53 -8.84 -4.12
N SER A 217 -22.47 -9.64 -4.10
CA SER A 217 -22.22 -10.66 -5.13
C SER A 217 -23.32 -11.72 -5.15
N LYS A 218 -23.84 -12.14 -3.99
CA LYS A 218 -24.92 -13.13 -3.88
C LYS A 218 -26.25 -12.61 -4.42
N PHE A 219 -26.60 -11.35 -4.12
CA PHE A 219 -27.91 -10.79 -4.45
C PHE A 219 -27.95 -10.04 -5.79
N ARG A 220 -26.86 -9.37 -6.17
CA ARG A 220 -26.75 -8.53 -7.39
C ARG A 220 -25.80 -9.12 -8.44
N GLY A 221 -25.31 -10.33 -8.22
CA GLY A 221 -24.37 -11.01 -9.10
C GLY A 221 -22.99 -10.32 -9.18
N ALA A 222 -22.15 -10.86 -10.06
CA ALA A 222 -20.81 -10.33 -10.31
C ALA A 222 -20.83 -8.87 -10.78
N GLN A 223 -21.85 -8.46 -11.54
CA GLN A 223 -21.99 -7.08 -12.02
C GLN A 223 -22.18 -6.09 -10.86
N GLY A 224 -23.01 -6.43 -9.86
CA GLY A 224 -23.20 -5.58 -8.68
C GLY A 224 -21.93 -5.43 -7.84
N ALA A 225 -21.20 -6.53 -7.64
CA ALA A 225 -19.92 -6.51 -6.93
C ALA A 225 -18.86 -5.71 -7.70
N SER A 226 -18.79 -5.87 -9.02
CA SER A 226 -17.88 -5.10 -9.87
C SER A 226 -18.18 -3.60 -9.84
N LYS A 227 -19.46 -3.20 -9.87
CA LYS A 227 -19.85 -1.78 -9.74
C LYS A 227 -19.42 -1.18 -8.41
N TYR A 228 -19.53 -1.93 -7.30
CA TYR A 228 -19.07 -1.48 -5.99
C TYR A 228 -17.56 -1.24 -5.96
N ILE A 229 -16.78 -2.21 -6.46
CA ILE A 229 -15.31 -2.10 -6.49
C ILE A 229 -14.88 -0.95 -7.42
N HIS A 230 -15.51 -0.86 -8.59
CA HIS A 230 -15.23 0.19 -9.57
C HIS A 230 -15.49 1.58 -8.98
N GLY A 231 -16.65 1.80 -8.35
CA GLY A 231 -16.96 3.06 -7.67
C GLY A 231 -15.97 3.40 -6.55
N THR A 232 -15.53 2.43 -5.76
CA THR A 232 -14.50 2.66 -4.74
C THR A 232 -13.19 3.14 -5.36
N MET A 233 -12.75 2.54 -6.46
CA MET A 233 -11.51 2.94 -7.13
C MET A 233 -11.65 4.32 -7.78
N MET A 234 -12.73 4.56 -8.54
CA MET A 234 -13.02 5.81 -9.26
C MET A 234 -13.11 7.02 -8.34
N ASN A 235 -13.66 6.83 -7.14
CA ASN A 235 -13.86 7.91 -6.17
C ASN A 235 -12.60 8.20 -5.33
N THR A 236 -11.50 7.47 -5.54
CA THR A 236 -10.23 7.65 -4.84
C THR A 236 -9.13 8.18 -5.76
N SER A 237 -8.29 9.06 -5.24
CA SER A 237 -7.26 9.77 -6.03
C SER A 237 -6.11 8.90 -6.51
N MET A 238 -5.71 7.88 -5.74
CA MET A 238 -4.59 7.01 -6.12
C MET A 238 -4.68 5.61 -5.53
N GLY A 239 -3.95 4.66 -6.13
CA GLY A 239 -3.76 3.31 -5.57
C GLY A 239 -2.31 3.06 -5.13
N ILE A 240 -2.13 2.31 -4.04
CA ILE A 240 -0.82 1.76 -3.66
C ILE A 240 -0.98 0.26 -3.43
N THR A 241 -0.15 -0.52 -4.11
CA THR A 241 -0.05 -1.97 -3.91
C THR A 241 1.38 -2.34 -3.57
N ASN A 242 1.57 -3.26 -2.62
CA ASN A 242 2.88 -3.69 -2.20
C ASN A 242 2.96 -5.22 -2.14
N VAL A 243 3.90 -5.78 -2.89
CA VAL A 243 4.15 -7.22 -2.99
C VAL A 243 5.56 -7.54 -2.54
N MET A 244 5.69 -8.42 -1.55
CA MET A 244 7.00 -8.99 -1.20
C MET A 244 7.47 -9.89 -2.34
N GLY A 245 8.60 -9.56 -2.96
CA GLY A 245 9.28 -10.43 -3.91
C GLY A 245 10.44 -11.19 -3.28
N PRO A 246 11.13 -12.03 -4.08
CA PRO A 246 12.14 -12.94 -3.58
C PRO A 246 13.41 -12.23 -3.11
N ILE A 247 14.10 -12.89 -2.16
CA ILE A 247 15.35 -12.39 -1.57
C ILE A 247 16.50 -12.56 -2.56
N GLU A 248 16.48 -13.63 -3.35
CA GLU A 248 17.52 -13.95 -4.32
C GLU A 248 17.28 -13.30 -5.69
N GLN A 249 18.36 -13.17 -6.47
CA GLN A 249 18.26 -12.84 -7.88
C GLN A 249 17.68 -14.04 -8.64
N MET A 250 16.77 -13.76 -9.55
CA MET A 250 16.11 -14.75 -10.39
C MET A 250 16.77 -14.79 -11.76
N ALA A 251 16.58 -15.89 -12.48
CA ALA A 251 16.93 -16.03 -13.89
C ALA A 251 15.75 -16.58 -14.69
N LEU A 252 15.63 -16.11 -15.93
CA LEU A 252 14.74 -16.66 -16.95
C LEU A 252 15.59 -17.27 -18.05
N ALA A 253 15.45 -18.57 -18.33
CA ALA A 253 16.27 -19.29 -19.31
C ALA A 253 17.79 -19.01 -19.09
N SER A 254 18.25 -19.14 -17.84
CA SER A 254 19.63 -18.85 -17.42
C SER A 254 20.12 -17.41 -17.59
N HIS A 255 19.24 -16.46 -17.91
CA HIS A 255 19.57 -15.04 -17.97
C HIS A 255 19.13 -14.34 -16.67
N PRO A 256 20.06 -13.74 -15.89
CA PRO A 256 19.72 -13.07 -14.65
C PRO A 256 18.80 -11.87 -14.86
N VAL A 257 17.73 -11.80 -14.08
CA VAL A 257 16.77 -10.70 -14.06
C VAL A 257 17.39 -9.53 -13.29
N LYS A 258 17.60 -8.40 -13.96
CA LYS A 258 18.23 -7.19 -13.37
C LYS A 258 17.29 -6.43 -12.42
N GLY A 259 15.99 -6.53 -12.65
CA GLY A 259 14.96 -5.85 -11.88
C GLY A 259 13.59 -6.38 -12.25
N LEU A 260 12.69 -6.37 -11.28
CA LEU A 260 11.31 -6.76 -11.46
C LEU A 260 10.44 -5.66 -10.86
N TYR A 261 9.41 -5.27 -11.60
CA TYR A 261 8.44 -4.26 -11.21
C TYR A 261 7.04 -4.84 -11.35
N PHE A 262 6.13 -4.36 -10.53
CA PHE A 262 4.74 -4.76 -10.52
C PHE A 262 3.88 -3.50 -10.43
N VAL A 263 2.83 -3.41 -11.23
CA VAL A 263 1.82 -2.36 -11.15
C VAL A 263 0.49 -2.91 -11.66
N VAL A 264 -0.63 -2.38 -11.17
CA VAL A 264 -1.97 -2.77 -11.59
C VAL A 264 -2.44 -1.83 -12.69
N THR A 265 -2.71 -2.37 -13.88
CA THR A 265 -3.25 -1.63 -15.03
C THR A 265 -4.78 -1.79 -15.11
N GLY A 266 -5.46 -0.83 -15.73
CA GLY A 266 -6.92 -0.91 -15.96
C GLY A 266 -7.77 -0.71 -14.71
N ALA A 267 -7.22 -0.11 -13.66
CA ALA A 267 -8.02 0.43 -12.55
C ALA A 267 -8.51 1.83 -12.92
N PRO A 268 -9.72 2.26 -12.51
CA PRO A 268 -10.27 3.57 -12.80
C PRO A 268 -9.62 4.65 -11.92
N GLN A 269 -8.30 4.81 -12.01
CA GLN A 269 -7.51 5.76 -11.23
C GLN A 269 -6.40 6.35 -12.09
N SER A 270 -6.22 7.68 -12.03
CA SER A 270 -5.16 8.37 -12.79
C SER A 270 -3.76 8.10 -12.25
N LEU A 271 -3.62 7.62 -11.01
CA LEU A 271 -2.32 7.33 -10.37
C LEU A 271 -2.35 5.98 -9.65
N MET A 272 -1.45 5.08 -10.02
CA MET A 272 -1.23 3.80 -9.36
C MET A 272 0.25 3.60 -9.08
N VAL A 273 0.58 3.32 -7.82
CA VAL A 273 1.95 3.04 -7.39
C VAL A 273 2.06 1.58 -6.99
N GLY A 274 2.88 0.83 -7.73
CA GLY A 274 3.20 -0.54 -7.42
C GLY A 274 4.58 -0.65 -6.78
N VAL A 275 4.63 -1.26 -5.60
CA VAL A 275 5.84 -1.45 -4.80
C VAL A 275 6.16 -2.93 -4.71
N MET A 276 7.43 -3.29 -4.88
CA MET A 276 7.88 -4.63 -4.60
C MET A 276 9.32 -4.72 -4.13
N SER A 277 9.60 -5.62 -3.20
CA SER A 277 10.99 -5.96 -2.83
C SER A 277 11.55 -6.99 -3.81
N TYR A 278 12.79 -6.81 -4.26
CA TYR A 278 13.47 -7.78 -5.11
C TYR A 278 14.99 -7.69 -4.94
N ALA A 279 15.62 -8.79 -4.57
CA ALA A 279 17.08 -8.92 -4.49
C ALA A 279 17.76 -7.75 -3.75
N GLY A 280 17.32 -7.48 -2.51
CA GLY A 280 17.87 -6.41 -1.67
C GLY A 280 17.46 -4.98 -2.05
N LYS A 281 16.63 -4.80 -3.08
CA LYS A 281 16.18 -3.48 -3.54
C LYS A 281 14.67 -3.35 -3.44
N LEU A 282 14.18 -2.15 -3.15
CA LEU A 282 12.77 -1.83 -3.28
C LEU A 282 12.54 -1.20 -4.65
N ARG A 283 11.69 -1.84 -5.45
CA ARG A 283 11.34 -1.45 -6.81
C ARG A 283 9.96 -0.82 -6.79
N VAL A 284 9.86 0.40 -7.28
CA VAL A 284 8.60 1.14 -7.32
C VAL A 284 8.33 1.52 -8.77
N ALA A 285 7.14 1.17 -9.24
CA ALA A 285 6.59 1.58 -10.51
C ALA A 285 5.48 2.59 -10.26
N VAL A 286 5.58 3.75 -10.91
CA VAL A 286 4.59 4.82 -10.87
C VAL A 286 3.89 4.82 -12.22
N MET A 287 2.68 4.29 -12.26
CA MET A 287 1.82 4.32 -13.44
C MET A 287 0.87 5.50 -13.32
N VAL A 288 0.77 6.28 -14.38
CA VAL A 288 -0.03 7.50 -14.42
C VAL A 288 -0.86 7.58 -15.69
N GLU A 289 -1.96 8.32 -15.64
CA GLU A 289 -2.70 8.76 -16.82
C GLU A 289 -1.78 9.59 -17.72
N LYS A 290 -1.55 9.10 -18.94
CA LYS A 290 -0.65 9.75 -19.89
C LYS A 290 -1.20 11.12 -20.28
N ASP A 291 -0.31 12.07 -20.49
CA ASP A 291 -0.61 13.45 -20.90
C ASP A 291 -1.37 14.30 -19.83
N PHE A 292 -1.85 13.70 -18.74
CA PHE A 292 -2.41 14.39 -17.58
C PHE A 292 -1.40 14.57 -16.44
N ILE A 293 -0.71 13.50 -16.04
CA ILE A 293 0.31 13.53 -14.98
C ILE A 293 1.68 13.38 -15.63
N ASP A 294 2.65 14.23 -15.27
CA ASP A 294 4.04 14.06 -15.67
C ASP A 294 4.73 13.02 -14.77
N PRO A 295 5.00 11.80 -15.26
CA PRO A 295 5.52 10.73 -14.42
C PRO A 295 6.96 10.98 -13.99
N ARG A 296 7.75 11.75 -14.76
CA ARG A 296 9.13 12.07 -14.43
C ARG A 296 9.20 13.09 -13.31
N LYS A 297 8.36 14.13 -13.37
CA LYS A 297 8.22 15.08 -12.27
C LYS A 297 7.73 14.38 -11.02
N LEU A 298 6.66 13.58 -11.10
CA LEU A 298 6.16 12.87 -9.93
C LEU A 298 7.21 11.94 -9.30
N LYS A 299 7.93 11.17 -10.14
CA LYS A 299 9.07 10.35 -9.70
C LYS A 299 10.11 11.19 -8.96
N SER A 300 10.54 12.32 -9.53
CA SER A 300 11.54 13.20 -8.91
C SER A 300 11.09 13.73 -7.55
N HIS A 301 9.80 14.03 -7.37
CA HIS A 301 9.27 14.45 -6.07
C HIS A 301 9.24 13.30 -5.05
N ILE A 302 8.98 12.06 -5.49
CA ILE A 302 9.04 10.87 -4.63
C ILE A 302 10.49 10.58 -4.21
N GLU A 303 11.45 10.70 -5.12
CA GLU A 303 12.89 10.59 -4.81
C GLU A 303 13.33 11.68 -3.82
N HIS A 304 12.92 12.93 -4.06
CA HIS A 304 13.21 14.04 -3.16
C HIS A 304 12.59 13.84 -1.77
N ALA A 305 11.34 13.38 -1.71
CA ALA A 305 10.68 13.06 -0.45
C ALA A 305 11.42 11.97 0.34
N PHE A 306 11.94 10.95 -0.36
CA PHE A 306 12.75 9.92 0.28
C PHE A 306 14.01 10.51 0.91
N ASP A 307 14.72 11.38 0.20
CA ASP A 307 15.93 12.04 0.70
C ASP A 307 15.65 12.91 1.93
N LEU A 308 14.54 13.66 1.92
CA LEU A 308 14.09 14.47 3.07
C LEU A 308 13.83 13.59 4.30
N ILE A 309 13.08 12.49 4.12
CA ILE A 309 12.78 11.55 5.21
C ILE A 309 14.06 10.88 5.71
N PHE A 310 14.94 10.43 4.81
CA PHE A 310 16.19 9.76 5.17
C PHE A 310 17.11 10.69 5.98
N LYS A 311 17.30 11.93 5.51
CA LYS A 311 18.11 12.95 6.21
C LYS A 311 17.52 13.29 7.57
N ALA A 312 16.20 13.49 7.67
CA ALA A 312 15.54 13.80 8.92
C ALA A 312 15.63 12.65 9.93
N ALA A 313 15.43 11.40 9.48
CA ALA A 313 15.53 10.22 10.34
C ALA A 313 16.97 10.01 10.86
N CYS A 314 17.98 10.22 10.01
CA CYS A 314 19.38 10.10 10.40
C CYS A 314 19.84 11.22 11.34
N SER A 315 19.25 12.41 11.22
CA SER A 315 19.56 13.57 12.07
C SER A 315 18.82 13.55 13.41
N SER A 316 17.71 12.82 13.50
CA SER A 316 16.98 12.65 14.76
C SER A 316 17.82 11.88 15.77
N ARG A 317 18.00 12.45 16.98
CA ARG A 317 18.68 11.76 18.09
C ARG A 317 17.89 10.50 18.41
N THR A 318 18.55 9.35 18.39
CA THR A 318 17.98 8.05 18.78
C THR A 318 17.41 8.17 20.20
N PRO A 319 16.13 7.88 20.45
CA PRO A 319 15.70 7.67 21.83
C PRO A 319 16.50 6.48 22.39
N PRO A 320 16.97 6.54 23.65
CA PRO A 320 17.62 5.39 24.26
C PRO A 320 16.66 4.20 24.23
N LEU A 321 17.16 3.04 23.82
CA LEU A 321 16.46 1.76 23.94
C LEU A 321 16.03 1.61 25.40
N ALA A 322 14.72 1.61 25.65
CA ALA A 322 14.20 1.17 26.94
C ALA A 322 14.47 -0.33 27.04
N ASN A 323 15.40 -0.70 27.92
CA ASN A 323 15.62 -2.07 28.37
C ASN A 323 14.41 -2.59 29.14
#